data_AF-A0A8T3YEX6-F1
#
_entry.id   AF-A0A8T3YEX6-F1
#
_cell.length_a   1.000
_cell.length_b   1.000
_cell.length_c   1.000
_cell.angle_alpha   90.00
_cell.angle_beta   90.00
_cell.angle_gamma   90.00
#
_symmetry.space_group_name_H-M   'P 1'
#
loop_
_entity.id
_entity.type
_entity.pdbx_description
1 polymer ?
#
loop_
_entity_poly.entity_id
_entity_poly.type
_entity_poly.pdbx_seq_one_letter_code
_entity_poly.pdbx_strand_id
1 'polypeptide(L)' 'MEEMILVVPRAKLFEHELFQGFRPVQQAAAIEKNILRNFSFKPRGQMETDESHKQIIPYVVIRH' A
#
# COMPACT_ATOMS: atom_id res chain seq x y z
N MET A 1 -12.77 -16.68 -11.43
CA MET A 1 -11.61 -16.39 -10.56
C MET A 1 -11.74 -14.95 -10.10
N GLU A 2 -11.50 -14.71 -8.82
CA GLU A 2 -11.55 -13.37 -8.23
C GLU A 2 -10.30 -12.58 -8.61
N GLU A 3 -10.39 -11.24 -8.65
CA GLU A 3 -9.25 -10.36 -8.93
C GLU A 3 -8.20 -10.47 -7.81
N MET A 4 -6.94 -10.73 -8.17
CA MET A 4 -5.83 -10.78 -7.23
C MET A 4 -5.10 -9.43 -7.21
N ILE A 5 -5.06 -8.78 -6.04
CA ILE A 5 -4.50 -7.43 -5.89
C ILE A 5 -3.25 -7.41 -5.02
N LEU A 6 -2.38 -6.42 -5.25
CA LEU A 6 -1.16 -6.20 -4.47
C LEU A 6 -1.51 -5.60 -3.10
N VAL A 7 -1.18 -6.32 -2.03
CA VAL A 7 -1.39 -5.87 -0.65
C VAL A 7 -0.12 -6.01 0.19
N VAL A 8 -0.02 -5.15 1.21
CA VAL A 8 1.09 -5.13 2.17
C VAL A 8 0.52 -5.07 3.59
N PRO A 9 1.05 -5.82 4.57
CA PRO A 9 0.64 -5.69 5.97
C PRO A 9 0.82 -4.25 6.46
N ARG A 10 -0.23 -3.67 7.05
CA ARG A 10 -0.23 -2.27 7.51
C ARG A 10 0.94 -1.98 8.46
N ALA A 11 1.21 -2.88 9.39
CA ALA A 11 2.28 -2.76 10.37
C ALA A 11 3.70 -2.80 9.76
N LYS A 12 3.85 -3.18 8.48
CA LYS A 12 5.12 -3.25 7.77
C LYS A 12 5.31 -2.12 6.75
N LEU A 13 4.25 -1.38 6.42
CA LEU A 13 4.29 -0.39 5.35
C LEU A 13 5.01 0.90 5.77
N PHE A 14 4.73 1.42 6.97
CA PHE A 14 5.20 2.72 7.44
C PHE A 14 6.11 2.67 8.68
N GLU A 15 6.69 1.50 8.99
CA GLU A 15 7.51 1.30 10.20
C GLU A 15 6.83 1.90 11.46
N HIS A 16 7.51 2.79 12.19
CA HIS A 16 7.02 3.44 13.41
C HIS A 16 6.35 4.80 13.17
N GLU A 17 6.20 5.25 11.92
CA GLU A 17 5.64 6.55 11.61
C GLU A 17 4.22 6.43 11.04
N LEU A 18 3.23 6.84 11.82
CA LEU A 18 1.85 6.95 11.37
C LEU A 18 1.58 8.37 10.85
N PHE A 19 0.78 8.49 9.81
CA PHE A 19 0.31 9.78 9.31
C PHE A 19 -1.12 9.68 8.77
N GLN A 20 -1.76 10.84 8.63
CA GLN A 20 -3.06 11.00 7.99
C GLN A 20 -2.97 12.14 6.97
N GLY A 21 -3.53 11.93 5.78
CA GLY A 21 -3.46 12.89 4.67
C GLY A 21 -2.36 12.55 3.68
N PHE A 22 -1.59 13.55 3.26
CA PHE A 22 -0.51 13.41 2.27
C PHE A 22 0.85 13.69 2.92
N ARG A 23 1.84 12.85 2.62
CA ARG A 23 3.24 13.05 3.03
C ARG A 23 4.14 13.15 1.80
N PRO A 24 4.96 14.21 1.67
CA PRO A 24 5.87 14.37 0.54
C PRO A 24 6.93 13.26 0.42
N VAL A 25 7.46 13.12 -0.80
CA VAL A 25 8.33 12.05 -1.32
C VAL A 25 9.67 11.81 -0.60
N GLN A 26 9.98 12.53 0.49
CA GLN A 26 11.21 12.34 1.28
C GLN A 26 11.42 10.88 1.73
N GLN A 27 10.34 10.10 1.86
CA GLN A 27 10.37 8.70 2.27
C GLN A 27 9.93 7.70 1.20
N ALA A 28 9.75 8.12 -0.05
CA ALA A 28 9.18 7.25 -1.09
C ALA A 28 10.00 5.97 -1.29
N ALA A 29 11.34 6.07 -1.34
CA ALA A 29 12.22 4.92 -1.50
C ALA A 29 12.16 3.92 -0.32
N ALA A 30 11.96 4.41 0.90
CA ALA A 30 11.84 3.56 2.09
C ALA A 30 10.52 2.78 2.06
N ILE A 31 9.41 3.45 1.71
CA ILE A 31 8.10 2.83 1.57
C ILE A 31 8.12 1.79 0.44
N GLU A 32 8.70 2.12 -0.71
CA GLU A 32 8.82 1.19 -1.84
C GLU A 32 9.61 -0.08 -1.46
N LYS A 33 10.74 0.09 -0.76
CA LYS A 33 11.53 -1.03 -0.24
C LYS A 33 10.72 -1.91 0.72
N ASN A 34 9.88 -1.31 1.56
CA ASN A 34 9.01 -2.04 2.48
C ASN A 34 7.89 -2.79 1.74
N ILE A 35 7.33 -2.20 0.68
CA ILE A 35 6.36 -2.87 -0.21
C ILE A 35 7.02 -4.09 -0.85
N LEU A 36 8.16 -3.91 -1.52
CA LEU A 36 8.86 -4.98 -2.24
C LEU A 36 9.27 -6.16 -1.35
N ARG A 37 9.51 -5.92 -0.05
CA ARG A 37 9.86 -6.95 0.92
C ARG A 37 8.68 -7.72 1.50
N ASN A 38 7.48 -7.13 1.52
CA ASN A 38 6.35 -7.64 2.30
C ASN A 38 5.06 -7.81 1.48
N PHE A 39 5.10 -7.61 0.16
CA PHE A 39 3.91 -7.71 -0.65
C PHE A 39 3.41 -9.16 -0.79
N SER A 40 2.12 -9.28 -1.02
CA SER A 40 1.50 -10.52 -1.49
C SER A 40 0.34 -10.18 -2.41
N PHE A 41 -0.06 -11.15 -3.24
CA PHE A 41 -1.29 -11.05 -4.01
C PHE A 41 -2.41 -11.77 -3.26
N LYS A 42 -3.53 -11.08 -3.03
CA LYS A 42 -4.71 -11.64 -2.34
C LYS A 42 -6.00 -11.31 -3.08
N PRO A 43 -7.08 -12.11 -2.91
CA PRO A 43 -8.35 -11.85 -3.54
C PRO A 43 -8.96 -10.52 -3.07
N ARG A 44 -9.44 -9.71 -4.00
CA ARG A 44 -9.90 -8.33 -3.74
C ARG A 44 -11.02 -8.27 -2.71
N GLY A 45 -12.06 -9.08 -2.85
CA GLY A 45 -13.24 -9.06 -1.98
C GLY A 45 -12.91 -9.35 -0.52
N GLN A 46 -11.87 -10.17 -0.25
CA GLN A 46 -11.39 -10.40 1.12
C GLN A 46 -10.65 -9.18 1.69
N MET A 47 -9.98 -8.40 0.83
CA MET A 47 -9.12 -7.29 1.21
C MET A 47 -9.83 -5.93 1.25
N GLU A 48 -11.11 -5.86 0.87
CA GLU A 48 -11.92 -4.63 0.97
C GLU A 48 -12.27 -4.26 2.42
N THR A 49 -12.39 -5.27 3.29
CA THR A 49 -12.79 -5.08 4.70
C THR A 49 -11.66 -5.41 5.68
N ASP A 50 -10.54 -5.98 5.23
CA ASP A 50 -9.40 -6.31 6.07
C ASP A 50 -8.50 -5.07 6.31
N GLU A 51 -8.64 -4.47 7.49
CA GLU A 51 -7.84 -3.31 7.90
C GLU A 51 -6.37 -3.63 8.23
N SER A 52 -6.03 -4.91 8.40
CA SER A 52 -4.65 -5.35 8.70
C SER A 52 -3.72 -5.26 7.49
N HIS A 53 -4.30 -5.14 6.29
CA HIS A 53 -3.59 -4.96 5.03
C HIS A 53 -3.88 -3.59 4.42
N LYS A 54 -2.96 -3.12 3.60
CA LYS A 54 -3.13 -1.97 2.72
C LYS A 54 -3.01 -2.41 1.28
N GLN A 55 -3.99 -2.02 0.48
CA GLN A 55 -3.96 -2.16 -0.97
C GLN A 55 -3.05 -1.05 -1.54
N ILE A 56 -2.11 -1.42 -2.41
CA ILE A 56 -1.22 -0.44 -3.06
C ILE A 56 -1.90 0.05 -4.33
N ILE A 57 -2.32 1.32 -4.34
CA ILE A 57 -3.07 1.93 -5.44
C ILE A 57 -2.20 3.02 -6.09
N PRO A 58 -1.68 2.81 -7.31
CA PRO A 58 -1.03 3.88 -8.07
C PRO A 58 -2.03 4.99 -8.36
N TYR A 59 -1.64 6.24 -8.07
CA TYR A 59 -2.48 7.41 -8.30
C TYR A 59 -1.67 8.47 -9.07
N VAL A 60 -2.19 8.87 -10.24
CA VAL A 60 -1.50 9.79 -11.15
C VAL A 60 -2.41 10.99 -11.44
N VAL A 61 -1.86 12.20 -11.32
CA VAL A 61 -2.53 13.45 -11.69
C VAL A 61 -2.01 13.91 -13.04
N ILE A 62 -2.90 14.05 -14.03
CA ILE A 62 -2.58 14.53 -15.38
C ILE A 62 -3.04 15.99 -15.50
N ARG A 63 -2.19 16.86 -16.07
CA ARG A 63 -2.50 18.26 -16.34
C ARG A 63 -2.15 18.59 -17.80
N HIS A 64 -2.95 19.46 -18.40
CA HIS A 64 -2.79 19.96 -19.77
C HIS A 64 -1.96 21.25 -19.80
#